data_AF-A0A964ZW31-F1
#
_entry.id   AF-A0A964ZW31-F1
#
_cell.length_a   1.000
_cell.length_b   1.000
_cell.length_c   1.000
_cell.angle_alpha   90.00
_cell.angle_beta   90.00
_cell.angle_gamma   90.00
#
_symmetry.space_group_name_H-M   'P 1'
#
loop_
_entity.id
_entity.type
_entity.pdbx_description
1 polymer ?
#
loop_
_entity_poly.entity_id
_entity_poly.type
_entity_poly.pdbx_seq_one_letter_code
_entity_poly.pdbx_strand_id
1 'polypeptide(L)'
;MFVLFEEDGAFKVGTLFSESDASLQVEMASGKRSKIKRTALLLTFEQPGRDALMPAAHEIAQGLDPQFLWECAPQDEFSFAEFAREVFSNTPRSDESAGLLMALHQSPMYFYRKGRGRYKAAPEESLKAALAGAERKRQAALEQQRLHEALVAGEVPSEIKERALMLVVRPDKQSVAFKALESAAQALQMAPARLLLSRGALASAYSLHRARFLQQCFPAGTGIDVPVDE
;
A
#
# COMPACT_ATOMS: atom_id res chain seq x y z
N MET A 1 -28.60 14.48 19.08
CA MET A 1 -28.41 13.87 17.74
C MET A 1 -26.99 14.15 17.27
N PHE A 2 -26.30 13.11 16.82
CA PHE A 2 -24.92 13.13 16.34
C PHE A 2 -24.87 12.83 14.85
N VAL A 3 -23.78 13.23 14.20
CA VAL A 3 -23.57 13.02 12.77
C VAL A 3 -22.18 12.48 12.49
N LEU A 4 -22.11 11.50 11.58
CA LEU A 4 -20.88 11.03 10.95
C LEU A 4 -20.78 11.67 9.57
N PHE A 5 -19.65 12.28 9.27
CA PHE A 5 -19.42 12.96 8.00
C PHE A 5 -17.99 12.77 7.53
N GLU A 6 -17.76 13.01 6.24
CA GLU A 6 -16.44 12.95 5.64
C GLU A 6 -15.91 14.36 5.33
N GLU A 7 -14.73 14.68 5.85
CA GLU A 7 -14.02 15.94 5.61
C GLU A 7 -12.55 15.65 5.32
N ASP A 8 -12.05 16.15 4.19
CA ASP A 8 -10.67 15.94 3.71
C ASP A 8 -10.26 14.45 3.62
N GLY A 9 -11.21 13.58 3.28
CA GLY A 9 -10.98 12.13 3.18
C GLY A 9 -11.01 11.38 4.51
N ALA A 10 -11.20 12.08 5.63
CA ALA A 10 -11.30 11.47 6.96
C ALA A 10 -12.75 11.43 7.45
N PHE A 11 -13.11 10.35 8.13
CA PHE A 11 -14.39 10.25 8.84
C PHE A 11 -14.31 10.97 10.19
N LYS A 12 -15.29 11.84 10.44
CA LYS A 12 -15.38 12.63 11.66
C LYS A 12 -16.78 12.55 12.24
N VAL A 13 -16.85 12.67 13.55
CA VAL A 13 -18.11 12.68 14.30
C VAL A 13 -18.28 14.05 14.97
N GLY A 14 -19.49 14.60 14.87
CA GLY A 14 -19.87 15.86 15.50
C GLY A 14 -21.27 15.81 16.09
N THR A 15 -21.56 16.77 16.96
CA THR A 15 -22.92 17.00 17.46
C THR A 15 -23.66 17.91 16.49
N LEU A 16 -24.87 17.54 16.09
CA LEU A 16 -25.69 18.38 15.22
C LEU A 16 -26.20 19.60 16.01
N PHE A 17 -25.85 20.81 15.57
CA PHE A 17 -26.32 22.06 16.19
C PHE A 17 -27.50 22.67 15.43
N SER A 18 -27.36 22.81 14.11
CA SER A 18 -28.44 23.25 13.22
C SER A 18 -28.24 22.69 11.81
N GLU A 19 -29.33 22.64 11.04
CA GLU A 19 -29.27 22.20 9.64
C GLU A 19 -30.12 23.09 8.73
N SER A 20 -29.70 23.18 7.47
CA SER A 20 -30.43 23.79 6.36
C SER A 20 -30.38 22.87 5.14
N ASP A 21 -31.13 23.19 4.09
CA ASP A 21 -31.21 22.33 2.91
C ASP A 21 -29.84 21.96 2.33
N ALA A 22 -28.89 22.90 2.28
CA ALA A 22 -27.58 22.69 1.67
C ALA A 22 -26.45 22.37 2.67
N SER A 23 -26.63 22.60 3.98
CA SER A 23 -25.52 22.55 4.94
C SER A 23 -25.94 22.20 6.36
N LEU A 24 -24.98 21.70 7.14
CA LEU A 24 -25.15 21.41 8.57
C LEU A 24 -24.12 22.20 9.36
N GLN A 25 -24.51 22.69 10.54
CA GLN A 25 -23.59 23.18 11.56
C GLN A 25 -23.35 22.07 12.59
N VAL A 26 -22.09 21.67 12.70
CA VAL A 26 -21.66 20.57 13.57
C VAL A 26 -20.68 21.10 14.62
N GLU A 27 -20.84 20.63 15.85
CA GLU A 27 -19.92 20.92 16.95
C GLU A 27 -18.98 19.73 17.17
N MET A 28 -17.68 19.99 17.03
CA MET A 28 -16.62 18.98 17.14
C MET A 28 -16.31 18.65 18.61
N ALA A 29 -15.53 17.59 18.84
CA ALA A 29 -15.04 17.24 20.18
C ALA A 29 -14.28 18.37 20.89
N SER A 30 -13.61 19.24 20.13
CA SER A 30 -12.91 20.41 20.65
C SER A 30 -13.82 21.59 21.04
N GLY A 31 -15.14 21.48 20.85
CA GLY A 31 -16.09 22.59 20.99
C GLY A 31 -16.10 23.57 19.81
N LYS A 32 -15.20 23.39 18.83
CA LYS A 32 -15.22 24.18 17.60
C LYS A 32 -16.45 23.84 16.77
N ARG A 33 -17.18 24.87 16.33
CA ARG A 33 -18.28 24.75 15.38
C ARG A 33 -17.77 24.88 13.95
N SER A 34 -18.20 23.96 13.09
CA SER A 34 -17.87 23.92 11.68
C SER A 34 -19.14 23.81 10.85
N LYS A 35 -19.14 24.43 9.67
CA LYS A 35 -20.22 24.30 8.69
C LYS A 35 -19.78 23.29 7.62
N ILE A 36 -20.54 22.22 7.46
CA ILE A 36 -20.30 21.18 6.45
C ILE A 36 -21.41 21.20 5.39
N LYS A 37 -21.10 20.74 4.18
CA LYS A 37 -22.12 20.53 3.12
C LYS A 37 -22.97 19.31 3.46
N ARG A 38 -24.27 19.33 3.12
CA ARG A 38 -25.15 18.16 3.33
C ARG A 38 -24.65 16.92 2.58
N THR A 39 -24.00 17.08 1.44
CA THR A 39 -23.37 15.98 0.71
C THR A 39 -22.18 15.33 1.42
N ALA A 40 -21.68 15.90 2.52
CA ALA A 40 -20.61 15.31 3.33
C ALA A 40 -21.16 14.45 4.47
N LEU A 41 -22.44 14.61 4.81
CA LEU A 41 -23.11 13.79 5.82
C LEU A 41 -23.21 12.35 5.31
N LEU A 42 -22.84 11.40 6.16
CA LEU A 42 -22.90 9.97 5.88
C LEU A 42 -23.99 9.30 6.72
N LEU A 43 -24.06 9.64 8.02
CA LEU A 43 -25.03 9.05 8.94
C LEU A 43 -25.46 10.09 9.98
N THR A 44 -26.73 10.04 10.37
CA THR A 44 -27.27 10.73 11.55
C THR A 44 -27.70 9.67 12.55
N PHE A 45 -27.33 9.84 13.82
CA PHE A 45 -27.55 8.82 14.86
C PHE A 45 -27.74 9.42 16.26
N GLU A 46 -28.22 8.62 17.21
CA GLU A 46 -28.40 9.04 18.61
C GLU A 46 -27.57 8.20 19.60
N GLN A 47 -27.37 6.93 19.30
CA GLN A 47 -26.55 6.00 20.07
C GLN A 47 -25.60 5.27 19.10
N PRO A 48 -24.36 4.90 19.52
CA PRO A 48 -23.77 5.22 20.82
C PRO A 48 -23.45 6.72 20.95
N GLY A 49 -22.96 7.15 22.12
CA GLY A 49 -22.52 8.54 22.32
C GLY A 49 -21.47 8.98 21.29
N ARG A 50 -21.39 10.29 21.00
CA ARG A 50 -20.49 10.88 19.98
C ARG A 50 -19.07 10.28 19.99
N ASP A 51 -18.46 10.23 21.16
CA ASP A 51 -17.06 9.82 21.32
C ASP A 51 -16.88 8.29 21.33
N ALA A 52 -17.98 7.54 21.46
CA ALA A 52 -17.98 6.08 21.45
C ALA A 52 -18.18 5.48 20.05
N LEU A 53 -18.71 6.25 19.08
CA LEU A 53 -18.98 5.72 17.74
C LEU A 53 -17.69 5.25 17.03
N MET A 54 -16.66 6.10 16.96
CA MET A 54 -15.44 5.77 16.21
C MET A 54 -14.67 4.58 16.78
N PRO A 55 -14.46 4.46 18.10
CA PRO A 55 -13.87 3.26 18.69
C PRO A 55 -14.66 1.99 18.37
N ALA A 56 -15.98 1.99 18.59
CA ALA A 56 -16.83 0.83 18.32
C ALA A 56 -16.84 0.45 16.84
N ALA A 57 -16.93 1.44 15.95
CA ALA A 57 -16.84 1.23 14.50
C ALA A 57 -15.49 0.64 14.09
N HIS A 58 -14.39 1.07 14.73
CA HIS A 58 -13.07 0.52 14.44
C HIS A 58 -12.95 -0.96 14.86
N GLU A 59 -13.46 -1.31 16.04
CA GLU A 59 -13.50 -2.71 16.50
C GLU A 59 -14.31 -3.60 15.55
N ILE A 60 -15.48 -3.12 15.13
CA ILE A 60 -16.32 -3.83 14.16
C ILE A 60 -15.57 -3.98 12.82
N ALA A 61 -14.95 -2.91 12.32
CA ALA A 61 -14.22 -2.92 11.05
C ALA A 61 -13.06 -3.94 11.06
N GLN A 62 -12.36 -4.09 12.18
CA GLN A 62 -11.29 -5.09 12.33
C GLN A 62 -11.81 -6.53 12.32
N GLY A 63 -13.04 -6.75 12.77
CA GLY A 63 -13.69 -8.07 12.75
C GLY A 63 -14.30 -8.45 11.40
N LEU A 64 -14.40 -7.52 10.44
CA LEU A 64 -14.96 -7.77 9.12
C LEU A 64 -13.87 -8.24 8.14
N ASP A 65 -14.11 -9.37 7.49
CA ASP A 65 -13.25 -9.86 6.41
C ASP A 65 -13.59 -9.16 5.08
N PRO A 66 -12.66 -8.38 4.50
CA PRO A 66 -12.87 -7.71 3.22
C PRO A 66 -13.18 -8.66 2.05
N GLN A 67 -12.62 -9.88 2.07
CA GLN A 67 -12.88 -10.88 1.04
C GLN A 67 -14.33 -11.35 1.12
N PHE A 68 -14.81 -11.72 2.31
CA PHE A 68 -16.21 -12.12 2.51
C PHE A 68 -17.19 -10.99 2.17
N LEU A 69 -16.89 -9.77 2.60
CA LEU A 69 -17.71 -8.60 2.22
C LEU A 69 -17.76 -8.42 0.71
N TRP A 70 -16.66 -8.67 0.00
CA TRP A 70 -16.62 -8.55 -1.46
C TRP A 70 -17.44 -9.64 -2.15
N GLU A 71 -17.45 -10.87 -1.62
CA GLU A 71 -18.27 -11.97 -2.13
C GLU A 71 -19.77 -11.71 -1.96
N CYS A 72 -20.17 -11.04 -0.88
CA CYS A 72 -21.57 -10.68 -0.63
C CYS A 72 -21.99 -9.35 -1.27
N ALA A 73 -21.05 -8.54 -1.76
CA ALA A 73 -21.35 -7.20 -2.23
C ALA A 73 -22.12 -7.20 -3.56
N PRO A 74 -23.03 -6.22 -3.76
CA PRO A 74 -23.64 -5.99 -5.06
C PRO A 74 -22.60 -5.73 -6.15
N GLN A 75 -22.87 -6.22 -7.37
CA GLN A 75 -22.01 -6.00 -8.53
C GLN A 75 -22.07 -4.57 -9.04
N ASP A 76 -23.21 -3.90 -8.86
CA ASP A 76 -23.41 -2.49 -9.21
C ASP A 76 -22.96 -1.54 -8.09
N GLU A 77 -23.03 -0.24 -8.35
CA GLU A 77 -22.73 0.76 -7.33
C GLU A 77 -23.78 0.73 -6.21
N PHE A 78 -23.32 0.63 -4.97
CA PHE A 78 -24.18 0.55 -3.79
C PHE A 78 -23.80 1.59 -2.73
N SER A 79 -24.74 1.94 -1.86
CA SER A 79 -24.44 2.73 -0.67
C SER A 79 -24.03 1.82 0.51
N PHE A 80 -23.11 2.30 1.34
CA PHE A 80 -22.72 1.56 2.56
C PHE A 80 -23.90 1.29 3.50
N ALA A 81 -24.90 2.19 3.51
CA ALA A 81 -26.07 2.08 4.36
C ALA A 81 -27.04 0.98 3.90
N GLU A 82 -27.21 0.81 2.58
CA GLU A 82 -27.97 -0.32 2.03
C GLU A 82 -27.25 -1.63 2.29
N PHE A 83 -25.95 -1.68 2.02
CA PHE A 83 -25.16 -2.89 2.22
C PHE A 83 -25.06 -3.29 3.71
N ALA A 84 -25.04 -2.33 4.64
CA ALA A 84 -25.10 -2.61 6.08
C ALA A 84 -26.36 -3.39 6.48
N ARG A 85 -27.47 -3.21 5.74
CA ARG A 85 -28.71 -3.95 6.02
C ARG A 85 -28.61 -5.42 5.65
N GLU A 86 -27.86 -5.73 4.60
CA GLU A 86 -27.62 -7.09 4.12
C GLU A 86 -26.58 -7.81 4.99
N VAL A 87 -25.56 -7.09 5.46
CA VAL A 87 -24.47 -7.65 6.28
C VAL A 87 -24.90 -7.94 7.71
N PHE A 88 -25.66 -7.04 8.35
CA PHE A 88 -25.99 -7.16 9.78
C PHE A 88 -27.46 -7.50 10.04
N SER A 89 -28.36 -6.58 9.68
CA SER A 89 -29.81 -6.72 9.89
C SER A 89 -30.55 -5.59 9.17
N ASN A 90 -31.87 -5.70 8.98
CA ASN A 90 -32.67 -4.65 8.32
C ASN A 90 -32.56 -3.24 8.95
N THR A 91 -32.20 -3.18 10.25
CA THR A 91 -31.96 -1.93 10.99
C THR A 91 -30.59 -2.01 11.68
N PRO A 92 -29.48 -1.84 10.93
CA PRO A 92 -28.14 -1.94 11.50
C PRO A 92 -27.92 -0.81 12.49
N ARG A 93 -27.15 -1.08 13.54
CA ARG A 93 -26.76 -0.05 14.49
C ARG A 93 -25.82 0.96 13.83
N SER A 94 -25.67 2.13 14.43
CA SER A 94 -24.85 3.20 13.85
C SER A 94 -23.36 2.86 13.87
N ASP A 95 -22.88 2.16 14.90
CA ASP A 95 -21.54 1.59 15.04
C ASP A 95 -21.29 0.50 14.00
N GLU A 96 -22.26 -0.37 13.74
CA GLU A 96 -22.19 -1.38 12.66
C GLU A 96 -22.09 -0.75 11.28
N SER A 97 -22.96 0.23 11.00
CA SER A 97 -22.96 0.95 9.71
C SER A 97 -21.66 1.72 9.51
N ALA A 98 -21.16 2.39 10.56
CA ALA A 98 -19.89 3.10 10.53
C ALA A 98 -18.70 2.14 10.41
N GLY A 99 -18.75 0.97 11.06
CA GLY A 99 -17.72 -0.06 10.98
C GLY A 99 -17.62 -0.67 9.59
N LEU A 100 -18.76 -0.99 8.97
CA LEU A 100 -18.77 -1.44 7.56
C LEU A 100 -18.22 -0.35 6.64
N LEU A 101 -18.65 0.89 6.80
CA LEU A 101 -18.11 2.01 6.02
C LEU A 101 -16.58 2.11 6.14
N MET A 102 -16.03 1.94 7.35
CA MET A 102 -14.59 1.94 7.59
C MET A 102 -13.91 0.74 6.91
N ALA A 103 -14.46 -0.47 7.04
CA ALA A 103 -13.93 -1.68 6.42
C ALA A 103 -13.87 -1.55 4.88
N LEU A 104 -14.94 -1.04 4.26
CA LEU A 104 -14.98 -0.76 2.82
C LEU A 104 -13.91 0.28 2.42
N HIS A 105 -13.78 1.36 3.19
CA HIS A 105 -12.84 2.44 2.91
C HIS A 105 -11.37 2.00 3.04
N GLN A 106 -11.08 1.13 4.01
CA GLN A 106 -9.73 0.60 4.27
C GLN A 106 -9.34 -0.53 3.33
N SER A 107 -10.26 -0.97 2.46
CA SER A 107 -10.10 -2.12 1.56
C SER A 107 -10.19 -1.72 0.08
N PRO A 108 -9.34 -0.79 -0.42
CA PRO A 108 -9.45 -0.26 -1.79
C PRO A 108 -9.14 -1.28 -2.89
N MET A 109 -8.51 -2.41 -2.54
CA MET A 109 -8.32 -3.53 -3.47
C MET A 109 -9.64 -4.23 -3.81
N TYR A 110 -10.54 -4.30 -2.83
CA TYR A 110 -11.84 -4.98 -2.92
C TYR A 110 -12.95 -4.02 -3.34
N PHE A 111 -12.91 -2.77 -2.89
CA PHE A 111 -14.00 -1.82 -3.10
C PHE A 111 -13.49 -0.51 -3.71
N TYR A 112 -14.03 -0.18 -4.89
CA TYR A 112 -13.75 1.07 -5.57
C TYR A 112 -14.70 2.15 -5.08
N ARG A 113 -14.13 3.26 -4.63
CA ARG A 113 -14.89 4.43 -4.19
C ARG A 113 -15.52 5.14 -5.39
N LYS A 114 -16.84 5.32 -5.37
CA LYS A 114 -17.62 6.05 -6.40
C LYS A 114 -18.18 7.38 -5.93
N GLY A 115 -18.14 7.62 -4.62
CA GLY A 115 -18.54 8.87 -3.99
C GLY A 115 -18.32 8.82 -2.48
N ARG A 116 -18.96 9.73 -1.75
CA ARG A 116 -19.02 9.64 -0.28
C ARG A 116 -20.04 8.57 0.10
N GLY A 117 -19.59 7.57 0.86
CA GLY A 117 -20.44 6.43 1.25
C GLY A 117 -20.90 5.53 0.10
N ARG A 118 -20.34 5.68 -1.11
CA ARG A 118 -20.73 4.90 -2.29
C ARG A 118 -19.56 4.11 -2.84
N TYR A 119 -19.78 2.82 -3.05
CA TYR A 119 -18.75 1.86 -3.42
C TYR A 119 -19.23 0.97 -4.55
N LYS A 120 -18.27 0.33 -5.22
CA LYS A 120 -18.51 -0.74 -6.19
C LYS A 120 -17.51 -1.85 -5.92
N ALA A 121 -17.96 -3.10 -5.90
CA ALA A 121 -17.07 -4.25 -5.78
C ALA A 121 -16.07 -4.29 -6.95
N ALA A 122 -14.83 -4.65 -6.67
CA ALA A 122 -13.81 -4.84 -7.69
C ALA A 122 -14.22 -6.02 -8.60
N PRO A 123 -14.08 -5.92 -9.93
CA PRO A 123 -14.25 -7.07 -10.81
C PRO A 123 -13.29 -8.19 -10.42
N GLU A 124 -13.71 -9.45 -10.54
CA GLU A 124 -12.93 -10.61 -10.12
C GLU A 124 -11.52 -10.66 -10.76
N GLU A 125 -11.42 -10.35 -12.06
CA GLU A 125 -10.13 -10.30 -12.76
C GLU A 125 -9.19 -9.23 -12.17
N SER A 126 -9.72 -8.03 -11.92
CA SER A 126 -8.97 -6.92 -11.32
C SER A 126 -8.53 -7.25 -9.89
N LEU A 127 -9.41 -7.88 -9.10
CA LEU A 127 -9.09 -8.29 -7.74
C LEU A 127 -7.99 -9.36 -7.73
N LYS A 128 -8.11 -10.40 -8.55
CA LYS A 128 -7.07 -11.44 -8.70
C LYS A 128 -5.72 -10.85 -9.09
N ALA A 129 -5.71 -9.93 -10.06
CA ALA A 129 -4.48 -9.25 -10.47
C ALA A 129 -3.87 -8.40 -9.35
N ALA A 130 -4.71 -7.66 -8.60
CA ALA A 130 -4.27 -6.85 -7.47
C ALA A 130 -3.69 -7.70 -6.33
N LEU A 131 -4.37 -8.80 -5.95
CA LEU A 131 -3.90 -9.74 -4.93
C LEU A 131 -2.59 -10.41 -5.33
N ALA A 132 -2.48 -10.89 -6.57
CA ALA A 132 -1.23 -11.47 -7.08
C ALA A 132 -0.09 -10.44 -7.16
N GLY A 133 -0.40 -9.17 -7.43
CA GLY A 133 0.58 -8.09 -7.37
C GLY A 133 1.06 -7.80 -5.95
N ALA A 134 0.12 -7.73 -4.99
CA ALA A 134 0.42 -7.51 -3.57
C ALA A 134 1.27 -8.64 -2.98
N GLU A 135 0.93 -9.90 -3.28
CA GLU A 135 1.66 -11.07 -2.80
C GLU A 135 3.07 -11.13 -3.39
N ARG A 136 3.24 -10.87 -4.70
CA ARG A 136 4.59 -10.76 -5.31
C ARG A 136 5.42 -9.67 -4.65
N LYS A 137 4.82 -8.52 -4.34
CA LYS A 137 5.51 -7.42 -3.64
C LYS A 137 5.88 -7.82 -2.21
N ARG A 138 5.02 -8.56 -1.51
CA ARG A 138 5.28 -9.09 -0.16
C ARG A 138 6.46 -10.06 -0.17
N GLN A 139 6.47 -11.02 -1.08
CA GLN A 139 7.56 -12.00 -1.23
C GLN A 139 8.88 -11.29 -1.59
N ALA A 140 8.84 -10.34 -2.52
CA ALA A 140 10.01 -9.54 -2.87
C ALA A 140 10.55 -8.73 -1.68
N ALA A 141 9.68 -8.19 -0.82
CA ALA A 141 10.09 -7.46 0.38
C ALA A 141 10.72 -8.38 1.44
N LEU A 142 10.14 -9.56 1.68
CA LEU A 142 10.71 -10.56 2.59
C LEU A 142 12.09 -11.02 2.12
N GLU A 143 12.23 -11.29 0.82
CA GLU A 143 13.51 -11.67 0.24
C GLU A 143 14.53 -10.51 0.30
N GLN A 144 14.09 -9.28 0.04
CA GLN A 144 14.93 -8.10 0.19
C GLN A 144 15.45 -7.96 1.62
N GLN A 145 14.57 -8.15 2.62
CA GLN A 145 14.89 -8.09 4.03
C GLN A 145 15.91 -9.18 4.42
N ARG A 146 15.67 -10.44 3.99
CA ARG A 146 16.57 -11.56 4.23
C ARG A 146 17.98 -11.29 3.70
N LEU A 147 18.06 -10.82 2.44
CA LEU A 147 19.34 -10.48 1.81
C LEU A 147 20.03 -9.31 2.49
N HIS A 148 19.26 -8.29 2.89
CA HIS A 148 19.77 -7.14 3.64
C HIS A 148 20.41 -7.58 4.96
N GLU A 149 19.71 -8.40 5.75
CA GLU A 149 20.18 -8.88 7.05
C GLU A 149 21.48 -9.69 6.92
N ALA A 150 21.55 -10.58 5.93
CA ALA A 150 22.76 -11.36 5.65
C ALA A 150 23.96 -10.44 5.31
N LEU A 151 23.75 -9.44 4.45
CA LEU A 151 24.79 -8.49 4.07
C LEU A 151 25.29 -7.63 5.23
N VAL A 152 24.37 -7.19 6.11
CA VAL A 152 24.71 -6.44 7.32
C VAL A 152 25.48 -7.31 8.31
N ALA A 153 25.11 -8.59 8.45
CA ALA A 153 25.83 -9.58 9.25
C ALA A 153 27.23 -9.91 8.68
N GLY A 154 27.51 -9.52 7.43
CA GLY A 154 28.79 -9.70 6.77
C GLY A 154 28.90 -10.98 5.94
N GLU A 155 27.78 -11.69 5.76
CA GLU A 155 27.66 -12.81 4.84
C GLU A 155 27.25 -12.31 3.45
N VAL A 156 27.70 -13.01 2.41
CA VAL A 156 27.30 -12.71 1.03
C VAL A 156 26.48 -13.89 0.50
N PRO A 157 25.14 -13.76 0.43
CA PRO A 157 24.29 -14.77 -0.18
C PRO A 157 24.74 -15.11 -1.60
N SER A 158 24.62 -16.38 -2.00
CA SER A 158 25.08 -16.87 -3.32
C SER A 158 24.43 -16.10 -4.46
N GLU A 159 23.16 -15.72 -4.30
CA GLU A 159 22.36 -14.97 -5.25
C GLU A 159 22.97 -13.60 -5.57
N ILE A 160 23.61 -12.97 -4.58
CA ILE A 160 24.32 -11.70 -4.72
C ILE A 160 25.74 -11.96 -5.23
N LYS A 161 26.41 -13.01 -4.74
CA LYS A 161 27.79 -13.35 -5.12
C LYS A 161 27.90 -13.65 -6.62
N GLU A 162 27.00 -14.45 -7.18
CA GLU A 162 26.96 -14.81 -8.60
C GLU A 162 26.72 -13.59 -9.51
N ARG A 163 25.99 -12.60 -9.00
CA ARG A 163 25.60 -11.39 -9.75
C ARG A 163 26.38 -10.14 -9.33
N ALA A 164 27.38 -10.27 -8.45
CA ALA A 164 28.06 -9.15 -7.79
C ALA A 164 28.62 -8.12 -8.77
N LEU A 165 29.25 -8.60 -9.86
CA LEU A 165 29.81 -7.71 -10.89
C LEU A 165 28.70 -6.97 -11.65
N MET A 166 27.64 -7.67 -12.06
CA MET A 166 26.51 -7.07 -12.79
C MET A 166 25.74 -6.07 -11.93
N LEU A 167 25.55 -6.36 -10.63
CA LEU A 167 24.89 -5.44 -9.69
C LEU A 167 25.60 -4.09 -9.53
N VAL A 168 26.90 -4.00 -9.86
CA VAL A 168 27.68 -2.76 -9.74
C VAL A 168 27.96 -2.11 -11.09
N VAL A 169 28.11 -2.90 -12.15
CA VAL A 169 28.46 -2.44 -13.51
C VAL A 169 27.19 -2.06 -14.28
N ARG A 170 26.14 -2.89 -14.21
CA ARG A 170 24.85 -2.65 -14.87
C ARG A 170 23.71 -2.96 -13.90
N PRO A 171 23.53 -2.13 -12.86
CA PRO A 171 22.53 -2.38 -11.83
C PRO A 171 21.12 -2.40 -12.41
N ASP A 172 20.40 -3.50 -12.19
CA ASP A 172 18.95 -3.51 -12.30
C ASP A 172 18.37 -2.94 -11.01
N LYS A 173 18.04 -1.64 -11.05
CA LYS A 173 17.47 -0.90 -9.90
C LYS A 173 16.12 -1.46 -9.43
N GLN A 174 15.44 -2.29 -10.23
CA GLN A 174 14.19 -2.92 -9.81
C GLN A 174 14.39 -4.27 -9.13
N SER A 175 15.53 -4.93 -9.36
CA SER A 175 15.83 -6.23 -8.78
C SER A 175 15.89 -6.20 -7.25
N VAL A 176 15.39 -7.26 -6.63
CA VAL A 176 15.42 -7.46 -5.17
C VAL A 176 16.86 -7.46 -4.65
N ALA A 177 17.78 -8.10 -5.37
CA ALA A 177 19.20 -8.17 -5.01
C ALA A 177 19.87 -6.78 -4.99
N PHE A 178 19.59 -5.91 -5.96
CA PHE A 178 20.14 -4.55 -5.97
C PHE A 178 19.58 -3.70 -4.83
N LYS A 179 18.25 -3.74 -4.61
CA LYS A 179 17.60 -3.00 -3.51
C LYS A 179 18.10 -3.44 -2.14
N ALA A 180 18.28 -4.75 -1.94
CA ALA A 180 18.86 -5.29 -0.72
C ALA A 180 20.31 -4.82 -0.51
N LEU A 181 21.13 -4.86 -1.57
CA LEU A 181 22.51 -4.39 -1.54
C LEU A 181 22.60 -2.90 -1.25
N GLU A 182 21.80 -2.07 -1.91
CA GLU A 182 21.74 -0.62 -1.70
C GLU A 182 21.32 -0.29 -0.26
N SER A 183 20.28 -0.96 0.24
CA SER A 183 19.79 -0.81 1.61
C SER A 183 20.85 -1.21 2.65
N ALA A 184 21.53 -2.35 2.47
CA ALA A 184 22.60 -2.79 3.36
C ALA A 184 23.83 -1.87 3.29
N ALA A 185 24.19 -1.40 2.09
CA ALA A 185 25.27 -0.44 1.88
C ALA A 185 24.98 0.89 2.60
N GLN A 186 23.73 1.37 2.54
CA GLN A 186 23.29 2.56 3.27
C GLN A 186 23.35 2.35 4.78
N ALA A 187 22.90 1.20 5.30
CA ALA A 187 22.97 0.88 6.73
C ALA A 187 24.41 0.84 7.25
N LEU A 188 25.34 0.33 6.44
CA LEU A 188 26.77 0.26 6.78
C LEU A 188 27.56 1.53 6.42
N GLN A 189 26.93 2.55 5.84
CA GLN A 189 27.57 3.78 5.36
C GLN A 189 28.73 3.52 4.38
N MET A 190 28.54 2.54 3.48
CA MET A 190 29.51 2.16 2.47
C MET A 190 28.90 2.27 1.07
N ALA A 191 29.74 2.47 0.05
CA ALA A 191 29.29 2.31 -1.33
C ALA A 191 29.03 0.81 -1.64
N PRO A 192 28.00 0.46 -2.43
CA PRO A 192 27.69 -0.94 -2.78
C PRO A 192 28.89 -1.73 -3.33
N ALA A 193 29.69 -1.11 -4.20
CA ALA A 193 30.92 -1.71 -4.74
C ALA A 193 31.96 -2.01 -3.64
N ARG A 194 32.09 -1.09 -2.66
CA ARG A 194 33.03 -1.23 -1.56
C ARG A 194 32.59 -2.32 -0.59
N LEU A 195 31.29 -2.44 -0.34
CA LEU A 195 30.70 -3.51 0.47
C LEU A 195 30.96 -4.89 -0.18
N LEU A 196 30.73 -5.03 -1.48
CA LEU A 196 30.98 -6.30 -2.17
C LEU A 196 32.48 -6.65 -2.23
N LEU A 197 33.37 -5.67 -2.36
CA LEU A 197 34.82 -5.89 -2.28
C LEU A 197 35.25 -6.30 -0.87
N SER A 198 34.77 -5.62 0.18
CA SER A 198 35.17 -5.93 1.56
C SER A 198 34.70 -7.29 2.04
N ARG A 199 33.60 -7.80 1.46
CA ARG A 199 33.05 -9.14 1.77
C ARG A 199 33.49 -10.23 0.79
N GLY A 200 34.44 -9.95 -0.11
CA GLY A 200 35.00 -10.94 -1.04
C GLY A 200 34.03 -11.42 -2.13
N ALA A 201 32.91 -10.70 -2.35
CA ALA A 201 31.97 -10.98 -3.43
C ALA A 201 32.53 -10.57 -4.80
N LEU A 202 33.37 -9.54 -4.82
CA LEU A 202 34.13 -9.12 -6.01
C LEU A 202 35.59 -9.59 -5.88
N ALA A 203 36.10 -10.23 -6.93
CA ALA A 203 37.44 -10.81 -6.93
C ALA A 203 38.56 -9.76 -6.74
N SER A 204 38.44 -8.59 -7.37
CA SER A 204 39.39 -7.49 -7.20
C SER A 204 38.81 -6.14 -7.66
N ALA A 205 39.43 -5.03 -7.22
CA ALA A 205 39.15 -3.72 -7.78
C ALA A 205 39.48 -3.66 -9.29
N TYR A 206 40.53 -4.36 -9.72
CA TYR A 206 40.90 -4.46 -11.12
C TYR A 206 39.77 -5.07 -11.98
N SER A 207 39.18 -6.19 -11.56
CA SER A 207 38.10 -6.83 -12.31
C SER A 207 36.87 -5.92 -12.42
N LEU A 208 36.58 -5.14 -11.37
CA LEU A 208 35.51 -4.15 -11.39
C LEU A 208 35.79 -3.01 -12.39
N HIS A 209 36.97 -2.38 -12.32
CA HIS A 209 37.33 -1.28 -13.21
C HIS A 209 37.42 -1.72 -14.67
N ARG A 210 38.00 -2.91 -14.92
CA ARG A 210 38.04 -3.51 -16.25
C ARG A 210 36.64 -3.75 -16.81
N ALA A 211 35.72 -4.29 -16.01
CA ALA A 211 34.34 -4.52 -16.46
C ALA A 211 33.61 -3.23 -16.81
N ARG A 212 33.78 -2.17 -16.00
CA ARG A 212 33.23 -0.83 -16.31
C ARG A 212 33.81 -0.24 -17.59
N PHE A 213 35.12 -0.35 -17.78
CA PHE A 213 35.80 0.12 -18.98
C PHE A 213 35.27 -0.60 -20.23
N LEU A 214 35.18 -1.94 -20.18
CA LEU A 214 34.65 -2.73 -21.29
C LEU A 214 33.20 -2.37 -21.62
N GLN A 215 32.35 -2.16 -20.62
CA GLN A 215 30.97 -1.74 -20.85
C GLN A 215 30.90 -0.36 -21.52
N GLN A 216 31.72 0.59 -21.08
CA GLN A 216 31.69 1.96 -21.59
C GLN A 216 32.29 2.08 -23.00
N CYS A 217 33.41 1.40 -23.26
CA CYS A 217 34.16 1.53 -24.51
C CYS A 217 33.78 0.47 -25.56
N PHE A 218 33.25 -0.68 -25.14
CA PHE A 218 32.92 -1.82 -26.01
C PHE A 218 31.52 -2.38 -25.71
N PRO A 219 30.45 -1.58 -25.90
CA PRO A 219 29.09 -2.00 -25.57
C PRO A 219 28.57 -3.18 -26.41
N ALA A 220 29.10 -3.37 -27.62
CA ALA A 220 28.81 -4.50 -28.50
C ALA A 220 29.75 -5.71 -28.29
N GLY A 221 30.62 -5.65 -27.27
CA GLY A 221 31.65 -6.65 -27.02
C GLY A 221 33.00 -6.28 -27.64
N THR A 222 34.02 -7.06 -27.31
CA THR A 222 35.40 -6.89 -27.77
C THR A 222 35.72 -7.71 -29.03
N GLY A 223 34.70 -8.34 -29.63
CA GLY A 223 34.85 -9.06 -30.88
C GLY A 223 35.06 -8.07 -32.02
N ILE A 224 36.16 -8.19 -32.72
CA ILE A 224 36.39 -7.45 -33.96
C ILE A 224 35.84 -8.34 -35.07
N ASP A 225 34.69 -7.98 -35.63
CA ASP A 225 34.11 -8.65 -36.78
C ASP A 225 34.90 -8.18 -38.02
N VAL A 226 35.99 -8.88 -38.33
CA VAL A 226 36.77 -8.61 -39.54
C VAL A 226 36.14 -9.45 -40.66
N PRO A 227 35.51 -8.85 -41.68
CA PRO A 227 35.10 -9.60 -42.86
C PRO A 227 36.35 -10.23 -43.48
N VAL A 228 36.35 -11.55 -43.59
CA VAL A 228 37.35 -12.29 -44.35
C VAL A 228 36.95 -12.13 -45.81
N ASP A 229 37.66 -11.28 -46.56
CA ASP A 229 37.51 -11.21 -48.01
C ASP A 229 38.01 -12.56 -48.60
N GLU A 230 37.08 -13.33 -49.19
CA GLU A 230 37.36 -14.52 -50.01
C GLU A 230 37.75 -14.16 -51.45
#